data_AF-A0A7X5Q630-F1
#
_entry.id   AF-A0A7X5Q630-F1
#
_cell.length_a   1.000
_cell.length_b   1.000
_cell.length_c   1.000
_cell.angle_alpha   90.00
_cell.angle_beta   90.00
_cell.angle_gamma   90.00
#
_symmetry.space_group_name_H-M   'P 1'
#
loop_
_entity.id
_entity.type
_entity.pdbx_description
1 polymer ?
#
loop_
_entity_poly.entity_id
_entity_poly.type
_entity_poly.pdbx_seq_one_letter_code
_entity_poly.pdbx_strand_id
1 'polypeptide(L)'
;ACIVRGARKVLERASDKLGIQPGETTEDGEITLETVNCLGVCALGPVAVDDGTYHGQMSDLAADALLRELVAEGIHCEPLDTGDEF
;
A
#
# COMPACT_ATOMS: atom_id res chain seq x y z
N ALA A 1 6.25 -3.76 -15.93
CA ALA A 1 6.75 -2.36 -15.93
C ALA A 1 7.16 -1.86 -14.54
N CYS A 2 6.39 -2.12 -13.48
CA CYS A 2 6.69 -1.62 -12.13
C CYS A 2 8.04 -2.11 -11.58
N ILE A 3 8.35 -3.41 -11.71
CA ILE A 3 9.61 -4.00 -11.20
C ILE A 3 10.84 -3.32 -11.83
N VAL A 4 10.87 -3.16 -13.16
CA VAL A 4 11.99 -2.53 -13.88
C VAL A 4 12.14 -1.03 -13.58
N ARG A 5 11.07 -0.39 -13.09
CA ARG A 5 11.06 1.03 -12.69
C ARG A 5 11.39 1.26 -11.21
N GLY A 6 11.73 0.20 -10.48
CA GLY A 6 12.17 0.31 -9.09
C GLY A 6 11.09 0.05 -8.03
N ALA A 7 9.96 -0.58 -8.39
CA ALA A 7 8.93 -0.96 -7.41
C ALA A 7 9.46 -1.82 -6.25
N ARG A 8 10.56 -2.55 -6.45
CA ARG A 8 11.21 -3.31 -5.37
C ARG A 8 11.69 -2.41 -4.22
N LYS A 9 12.25 -1.24 -4.55
CA LYS A 9 12.71 -0.28 -3.54
C LYS A 9 11.55 0.31 -2.74
N VAL A 10 10.42 0.53 -3.41
CA VAL A 10 9.17 0.99 -2.79
C VAL A 10 8.68 -0.06 -1.79
N LEU A 11 8.67 -1.34 -2.21
CA LEU A 11 8.28 -2.46 -1.35
C LEU A 11 9.23 -2.63 -0.15
N GLU A 12 10.54 -2.63 -0.38
CA GLU A 12 11.55 -2.73 0.69
C GLU A 12 11.38 -1.58 1.69
N ARG A 13 11.19 -0.34 1.21
CA ARG A 13 10.96 0.82 2.08
C ARG A 13 9.68 0.68 2.90
N ALA A 14 8.60 0.20 2.30
CA ALA A 14 7.33 -0.02 3.01
C ALA A 14 7.48 -1.11 4.08
N SER A 15 8.15 -2.21 3.75
CA SER A 15 8.46 -3.31 4.67
C SER A 15 9.32 -2.84 5.84
N ASP A 16 10.41 -2.10 5.59
CA ASP A 16 11.26 -1.50 6.63
C ASP A 16 10.49 -0.53 7.55
N LYS A 17 9.55 0.23 6.97
CA LYS A 17 8.80 1.26 7.71
C LYS A 17 7.73 0.66 8.61
N LEU A 18 7.05 -0.38 8.12
CA LEU A 18 5.99 -1.08 8.85
C LEU A 18 6.55 -2.20 9.74
N GLY A 19 7.79 -2.64 9.52
CA GLY A 19 8.42 -3.74 10.27
C GLY A 19 7.88 -5.12 9.92
N ILE A 20 7.18 -5.27 8.79
CA ILE A 20 6.52 -6.52 8.35
C ILE A 20 6.98 -6.93 6.97
N GLN A 21 6.84 -8.22 6.62
CA GLN A 21 7.14 -8.73 5.29
C GLN A 21 5.93 -8.64 4.34
N PRO A 22 6.15 -8.67 3.02
CA PRO A 22 5.05 -8.83 2.07
C PRO A 22 4.25 -10.12 2.34
N GLY A 23 2.94 -9.97 2.52
CA GLY A 23 2.00 -11.01 2.91
C GLY A 23 1.64 -11.00 4.40
N GLU A 24 2.19 -10.08 5.18
CA GLU A 24 1.88 -9.92 6.61
C GLU A 24 1.03 -8.67 6.88
N THR A 25 0.42 -8.66 8.06
CA THR A 25 -0.35 -7.53 8.60
C THR A 25 0.40 -6.97 9.82
N THR A 26 0.35 -5.65 10.02
CA THR A 26 0.94 -4.99 11.20
C THR A 26 0.32 -5.49 12.49
N GLU A 27 1.03 -5.38 13.61
CA GLU A 27 0.51 -5.78 14.94
C GLU A 27 -0.78 -5.05 15.33
N ASP A 28 -0.95 -3.81 14.89
CA ASP A 28 -2.16 -3.02 15.11
C ASP A 28 -3.37 -3.50 14.28
N GLY A 29 -3.14 -4.37 13.29
CA GLY A 29 -4.20 -4.90 12.42
C GLY A 29 -4.70 -3.93 11.34
N GLU A 30 -4.13 -2.73 11.27
CA GLU A 30 -4.61 -1.64 10.41
C GLU A 30 -4.06 -1.71 8.98
N ILE A 31 -2.84 -2.25 8.81
CA ILE A 31 -2.14 -2.23 7.51
C ILE A 31 -1.71 -3.64 7.15
N THR A 32 -2.13 -4.11 5.98
CA THR A 32 -1.65 -5.35 5.37
C THR A 32 -0.77 -5.02 4.18
N LEU A 33 0.47 -5.50 4.18
CA LEU A 33 1.42 -5.26 3.10
C LEU A 33 1.34 -6.42 2.10
N GLU A 34 0.65 -6.24 0.97
CA GLU A 34 0.55 -7.28 -0.07
C GLU A 34 1.26 -6.89 -1.36
N THR A 35 1.82 -7.90 -2.05
CA THR A 35 2.39 -7.71 -3.39
C THR A 35 1.43 -8.23 -4.44
N VAL A 36 0.95 -7.32 -5.28
CA VAL A 36 0.16 -7.66 -6.46
C VAL A 36 1.05 -7.78 -7.70
N ASN A 37 0.62 -8.59 -8.66
CA ASN A 37 1.30 -8.73 -9.94
C ASN A 37 1.01 -7.53 -10.85
N CYS A 38 0.48 -7.78 -12.05
CA CYS A 38 0.25 -6.74 -13.04
C CYS A 38 -1.18 -6.22 -12.90
N LEU A 39 -1.32 -4.93 -12.61
CA LEU A 39 -2.61 -4.22 -12.62
C LEU A 39 -2.95 -3.61 -13.99
N GLY A 40 -2.14 -3.86 -15.03
CA GLY A 40 -2.36 -3.30 -16.38
C GLY A 40 -2.08 -1.81 -16.53
N VAL A 41 -1.88 -1.06 -15.45
CA VAL A 41 -1.63 0.40 -15.43
C VAL A 41 -0.14 0.76 -15.65
N CYS A 42 0.48 0.19 -16.68
CA CYS A 42 1.91 0.38 -16.94
C CYS A 42 2.33 1.85 -17.15
N ALA A 43 1.39 2.70 -17.60
CA ALA A 43 1.62 4.14 -17.78
C ALA A 43 1.93 4.87 -16.46
N LEU A 44 1.35 4.40 -15.35
CA LEU A 44 1.51 4.97 -14.02
C LEU A 44 2.58 4.26 -13.18
N GLY A 45 3.25 3.23 -13.72
CA GLY A 45 4.25 2.45 -12.99
C GLY A 45 5.46 3.29 -12.55
N PRO A 46 5.96 3.13 -11.32
CA PRO A 46 5.53 2.21 -10.24
C PRO A 46 4.20 2.58 -9.59
N VAL A 47 3.36 1.59 -9.26
CA VAL A 47 2.02 1.80 -8.68
C VAL A 47 1.89 1.11 -7.31
N ALA A 48 1.25 1.77 -6.35
CA ALA A 48 0.73 1.20 -5.10
C ALA A 48 -0.79 1.36 -5.07
N VAL A 49 -1.48 0.52 -4.30
CA VAL A 49 -2.94 0.56 -4.15
C VAL A 49 -3.28 0.49 -2.67
N ASP A 50 -4.11 1.41 -2.20
CA ASP A 50 -4.77 1.37 -0.89
C ASP A 50 -6.28 1.29 -1.12
N ASP A 51 -6.96 0.29 -0.56
CA ASP A 51 -8.42 0.13 -0.62
C ASP A 51 -9.11 0.43 -1.99
N GLY A 52 -8.41 0.17 -3.10
CA GLY A 52 -8.91 0.45 -4.47
C GLY A 52 -8.50 1.81 -5.07
N THR A 53 -7.86 2.69 -4.30
CA THR A 53 -7.23 3.92 -4.77
C THR A 53 -5.86 3.63 -5.37
N TYR A 54 -5.62 4.12 -6.58
CA TYR A 54 -4.37 3.88 -7.31
C TYR A 54 -3.40 5.03 -7.15
N HIS A 55 -2.22 4.76 -6.59
CA HIS A 55 -1.11 5.71 -6.49
C HIS A 55 -0.05 5.41 -7.53
N GLY A 56 0.04 6.26 -8.55
CA GLY A 56 1.05 6.15 -9.60
C GLY A 56 2.36 6.87 -9.29
N GLN A 57 3.39 6.57 -10.08
CA GLN A 57 4.72 7.19 -10.00
C GLN A 57 5.36 7.08 -8.61
N MET A 58 5.10 5.96 -7.92
CA MET A 58 5.58 5.75 -6.56
C MET A 58 7.10 5.71 -6.49
N SER A 59 7.63 6.50 -5.56
CA SER A 59 9.03 6.52 -5.12
C SER A 59 9.11 6.09 -3.66
N ASP A 60 10.33 5.91 -3.16
CA ASP A 60 10.60 5.66 -1.74
C ASP A 60 10.06 6.77 -0.84
N LEU A 61 10.18 8.04 -1.26
CA LEU A 61 9.63 9.18 -0.54
C LEU A 61 8.10 9.22 -0.58
N ALA A 62 7.50 8.95 -1.74
CA ALA A 62 6.05 8.91 -1.90
C ALA A 62 5.42 7.77 -1.08
N ALA A 63 6.09 6.61 -1.01
CA ALA A 63 5.66 5.50 -0.16
C ALA A 63 5.71 5.87 1.33
N ASP A 64 6.78 6.53 1.79
CA ASP A 64 6.89 6.98 3.18
C ASP A 64 5.80 8.01 3.52
N ALA A 65 5.46 8.90 2.58
CA ALA A 65 4.37 9.86 2.74
C ALA A 65 2.99 9.16 2.81
N LEU A 66 2.71 8.26 1.87
CA LEU A 66 1.45 7.49 1.83
C LEU A 66 1.26 6.68 3.12
N LEU A 67 2.30 5.98 3.58
CA LEU A 67 2.23 5.20 4.81
C LEU A 67 1.96 6.07 6.05
N ARG A 68 2.52 7.28 6.11
CA ARG A 68 2.22 8.21 7.21
C ARG A 68 0.78 8.68 7.18
N GLU A 69 0.23 8.92 6.00
CA GLU A 69 -1.17 9.29 5.82
C GLU A 69 -2.09 8.15 6.24
N LEU A 70 -1.84 6.92 5.77
CA LEU A 70 -2.61 5.72 6.14
C LEU A 70 -2.57 5.44 7.65
N VAL A 71 -1.40 5.57 8.29
CA VAL A 71 -1.27 5.42 9.75
C VAL A 71 -1.97 6.55 10.51
N ALA A 72 -2.00 7.77 9.95
CA ALA A 72 -2.72 8.88 10.56
C ALA A 72 -4.25 8.73 10.43
N GLU A 73 -4.71 8.17 9.31
CA GLU A 73 -6.12 7.95 9.00
C GLU A 73 -6.69 6.73 9.73
N GLY A 74 -5.90 5.67 9.96
CA GLY A 74 -6.27 4.47 10.74
C GLY A 74 -6.73 4.73 12.18
N ILE A 75 -6.31 5.86 12.79
CA ILE A 75 -6.81 6.28 14.11
C ILE A 75 -8.32 6.56 14.10
N HIS A 76 -8.93 6.75 12.93
CA HIS A 76 -10.37 6.64 12.78
C HIS A 76 -10.77 5.15 12.68
N CYS A 77 -10.91 4.53 13.85
CA CYS A 77 -11.86 3.45 14.05
C CYS A 77 -13.26 4.00 13.74
N GLU A 78 -13.61 4.11 12.45
CA GLU A 78 -14.99 4.09 12.06
C GLU A 78 -15.38 2.60 11.97
N PRO A 79 -16.34 2.14 12.78
CA PRO A 79 -16.88 0.80 12.62
C PRO A 79 -17.59 0.75 11.27
N LEU A 80 -16.92 0.22 10.25
CA LEU A 80 -17.58 -0.21 9.01
C LEU A 80 -18.33 -1.53 9.25
N ASP A 81 -19.33 -1.47 10.13
CA ASP A 81 -20.55 -2.25 10.01
C ASP A 81 -21.41 -1.55 8.96
N THR A 82 -21.45 -2.04 7.72
CA THR A 82 -22.67 -2.09 6.90
C THR A 82 -22.44 -3.11 5.79
N GLY A 83 -23.19 -4.21 5.85
CA GLY A 83 -23.31 -5.15 4.74
C GLY A 83 -24.06 -4.56 3.55
N ASP A 84 -23.63 -4.95 2.36
CA ASP A 84 -24.27 -4.81 1.03
C ASP A 84 -23.25 -5.43 0.04
N GLU A 85 -23.45 -6.42 -0.84
CA GLU A 85 -24.58 -7.20 -1.35
C GLU A 85 -24.01 -8.48 -1.98
N PHE A 86 -24.71 -9.60 -1.78
CA PHE A 86 -25.00 -10.62 -2.80
C PHE A 86 -26.43 -11.12 -2.55
#